data_AF-A0A015KCZ7-F1
#
_entry.id   AF-A0A015KCZ7-F1
#
_cell.length_a   1.000
_cell.length_b   1.000
_cell.length_c   1.000
_cell.angle_alpha   90.00
_cell.angle_beta   90.00
_cell.angle_gamma   90.00
#
_symmetry.space_group_name_H-M   'P 1'
#
loop_
_entity.id
_entity.type
_entity.pdbx_description
1 polymer ?
#
loop_
_entity_poly.entity_id
_entity_poly.type
_entity_poly.pdbx_seq_one_letter_code
_entity_poly.pdbx_strand_id
1 'polypeptide(L)' 'MLQMVHFIQQFLNQQNQQNQQSWGAFLPTFSGEDQQDPIVWLRDYNAAAEANGWNDVWKLQIVPAYLWSAAAEWYQSLK' A
#
# COMPACT_ATOMS: atom_id res chain seq x y z
N MET A 1 3.94 -38.88 -22.57
CA MET A 1 2.71 -38.37 -21.91
C MET A 1 2.97 -37.90 -20.46
N LEU A 2 3.70 -38.65 -19.63
CA LEU A 2 4.02 -38.24 -18.24
C LEU A 2 4.80 -36.91 -18.10
N GLN A 3 5.79 -36.67 -18.96
CA GLN A 3 6.57 -35.42 -18.90
C GLN A 3 5.76 -34.18 -19.28
N MET A 4 4.83 -34.32 -20.23
CA MET A 4 3.96 -33.23 -20.66
C MET A 4 2.97 -32.85 -19.55
N VAL A 5 2.45 -33.84 -18.81
CA VAL A 5 1.60 -33.60 -17.63
C VAL A 5 2.37 -32.88 -16.53
N HIS A 6 3.63 -33.26 -16.29
CA HIS A 6 4.47 -32.58 -15.30
C HIS A 6 4.78 -31.13 -15.69
N PHE A 7 5.10 -30.89 -16.97
CA PHE A 7 5.32 -29.55 -17.50
C PHE A 7 4.07 -28.67 -17.38
N ILE A 8 2.90 -29.20 -17.74
CA ILE A 8 1.62 -28.48 -17.61
C ILE A 8 1.35 -28.15 -16.14
N GLN A 9 1.59 -29.08 -15.22
CA GLN A 9 1.39 -28.83 -13.79
C GLN A 9 2.32 -27.74 -13.25
N GLN A 10 3.60 -27.76 -13.65
CA GLN A 10 4.56 -26.72 -13.26
C GLN A 10 4.18 -25.35 -13.82
N PHE A 11 3.75 -25.30 -15.08
CA PHE A 11 3.30 -24.09 -15.75
C PHE A 11 2.05 -23.49 -15.07
N LEU A 12 1.04 -24.32 -14.77
CA LEU A 12 -0.16 -23.90 -14.05
C LEU A 12 0.15 -23.42 -12.63
N ASN A 13 1.10 -24.06 -11.95
CA ASN A 13 1.54 -23.63 -10.62
C ASN A 13 2.25 -22.27 -10.67
N GLN A 14 3.09 -22.02 -11.68
CA GLN A 14 3.74 -20.72 -11.88
C GLN A 14 2.72 -19.63 -12.22
N GLN A 15 1.75 -19.91 -13.08
CA GLN A 15 0.68 -18.97 -13.38
C GLN A 15 -0.17 -18.64 -12.14
N ASN A 16 -0.49 -19.64 -11.31
CA ASN A 16 -1.22 -19.41 -10.06
C ASN A 16 -0.39 -18.61 -9.05
N GLN A 17 0.93 -18.76 -8.99
CA GLN A 17 1.80 -17.94 -8.14
C GLN A 17 1.89 -16.49 -8.65
N GLN A 18 1.99 -16.29 -9.96
CA GLN A 18 1.99 -14.94 -10.55
C GLN A 18 0.64 -14.25 -10.44
N ASN A 19 -0.47 -14.99 -10.48
CA ASN A 19 -1.82 -14.44 -10.28
C ASN A 19 -2.14 -14.10 -8.81
N GLN A 20 -1.26 -14.47 -7.87
CA GLN A 20 -1.27 -13.93 -6.50
C GLN A 20 -0.49 -12.61 -6.42
N GLN A 21 -0.69 -11.70 -7.39
CA GLN A 21 -0.34 -10.30 -7.19
C GLN A 21 -1.21 -9.77 -6.05
N SER A 22 -0.69 -9.85 -4.83
CA SER A 22 -1.25 -9.14 -3.70
C SER A 22 -1.15 -7.66 -4.02
N TRP A 23 -2.26 -7.04 -4.41
CA TRP A 23 -2.41 -5.61 -4.22
C TRP A 23 -2.17 -5.38 -2.73
N GLY A 24 -1.14 -4.61 -2.37
CA GLY A 24 -0.91 -4.26 -0.98
C GLY A 24 -2.16 -3.63 -0.37
N ALA A 25 -2.25 -3.60 0.96
CA ALA A 25 -3.28 -2.85 1.66
C ALA A 25 -3.32 -1.40 1.15
N PHE A 26 -4.54 -0.93 0.84
CA PHE A 26 -4.78 0.43 0.41
C PHE A 26 -4.45 1.41 1.54
N LEU A 27 -3.74 2.49 1.21
CA LEU A 27 -3.40 3.55 2.16
C LEU A 27 -4.39 4.72 2.01
N PRO A 28 -4.98 5.20 3.12
CA PRO A 28 -5.92 6.32 3.09
C PRO A 28 -5.21 7.64 2.80
N THR A 29 -5.86 8.53 2.06
CA THR A 29 -5.39 9.91 1.82
C THR A 29 -5.91 10.87 2.88
N PHE A 30 -5.16 11.94 3.12
CA PHE A 30 -5.52 13.01 4.07
C PHE A 30 -5.55 14.38 3.39
N SER A 31 -6.72 15.03 3.39
CA SER A 31 -6.94 16.37 2.83
C SER A 31 -6.56 17.47 3.81
N GLY A 32 -6.61 17.19 5.12
CA GLY A 32 -6.49 18.22 6.15
C GLY A 32 -7.74 19.08 6.33
N GLU A 33 -8.89 18.64 5.82
CA GLU A 33 -10.17 19.31 5.99
C GLU A 33 -10.92 18.79 7.22
N ASP A 34 -11.79 19.62 7.80
CA ASP A 34 -12.46 19.37 9.09
C ASP A 34 -13.31 18.08 9.14
N GLN A 35 -13.70 17.53 7.99
CA GLN A 35 -14.49 16.30 7.91
C GLN A 35 -13.64 15.03 8.08
N GLN A 36 -12.31 15.11 7.97
CA GLN A 36 -11.41 13.99 8.20
C GLN A 36 -10.81 14.05 9.60
N ASP A 37 -11.11 13.05 10.43
CA ASP A 37 -10.48 12.90 11.74
C ASP A 37 -9.01 12.44 11.58
N PRO A 38 -8.02 13.24 12.00
CA PRO A 38 -6.61 12.91 11.88
C PRO A 38 -6.20 11.68 12.70
N ILE A 39 -6.89 11.38 13.81
CA ILE A 39 -6.61 10.21 14.65
C ILE A 39 -7.04 8.93 13.93
N VAL A 40 -8.22 8.96 13.30
CA VAL A 40 -8.73 7.84 12.50
C VAL A 40 -7.82 7.62 11.29
N TRP A 41 -7.47 8.68 10.56
CA TRP A 41 -6.57 8.58 9.43
C TRP A 41 -5.21 7.97 9.81
N LEU A 42 -4.59 8.45 10.90
CA LEU A 42 -3.27 7.95 11.33
C LEU A 42 -3.33 6.47 11.74
N ARG A 43 -4.39 6.05 12.44
CA ARG A 43 -4.61 4.64 12.79
C ARG A 43 -4.68 3.77 11.53
N ASP A 44 -5.49 4.17 10.57
CA ASP A 44 -5.75 3.39 9.36
C ASP A 44 -4.52 3.36 8.44
N TYR A 45 -3.78 4.48 8.33
CA TYR A 45 -2.50 4.55 7.64
C TYR A 45 -1.46 3.59 8.24
N ASN A 46 -1.33 3.55 9.57
CA ASN A 46 -0.40 2.66 10.25
C ASN A 46 -0.77 1.18 10.04
N ALA A 47 -2.07 0.85 10.12
CA ALA A 47 -2.54 -0.52 9.88
C ALA A 47 -2.25 -0.98 8.44
N ALA A 48 -2.45 -0.09 7.44
CA ALA A 48 -2.14 -0.39 6.05
C ALA A 48 -0.63 -0.53 5.82
N ALA A 49 0.20 0.33 6.43
CA ALA A 49 1.65 0.23 6.36
C ALA A 49 2.18 -1.08 6.97
N GLU A 50 1.62 -1.51 8.11
CA GLU A 50 1.93 -2.79 8.76
C GLU A 50 1.54 -3.97 7.85
N ALA A 51 0.34 -3.97 7.29
CA ALA A 51 -0.12 -5.00 6.36
C ALA A 51 0.74 -5.08 5.07
N ASN A 52 1.34 -3.96 4.66
CA ASN A 52 2.28 -3.87 3.55
C ASN A 52 3.73 -4.25 3.92
N GLY A 53 4.00 -4.57 5.20
CA GLY A 53 5.34 -4.93 5.67
C GLY A 53 6.32 -3.75 5.65
N TRP A 54 5.84 -2.52 5.75
CA TRP A 54 6.69 -1.33 5.71
C TRP A 54 7.39 -1.10 7.04
N ASN A 55 8.69 -0.79 6.98
CA ASN A 55 9.42 -0.32 8.15
C ASN A 55 9.13 1.17 8.44
N ASP A 56 9.51 1.65 9.62
CA ASP A 56 9.23 3.01 10.06
C ASP A 56 9.85 4.09 9.17
N VAL A 57 11.04 3.84 8.62
CA VAL A 57 11.72 4.79 7.73
C VAL A 57 10.92 4.98 6.45
N TRP A 58 10.53 3.89 5.79
CA TRP A 58 9.75 3.93 4.56
C TRP A 58 8.35 4.50 4.79
N LYS A 59 7.71 4.08 5.89
CA LYS A 59 6.41 4.58 6.34
C LYS A 59 6.41 6.11 6.47
N LEU A 60 7.47 6.71 7.01
CA LEU A 60 7.58 8.16 7.15
C LEU A 60 7.90 8.86 5.82
N GLN A 61 8.78 8.28 5.01
CA GLN A 61 9.21 8.86 3.72
C GLN A 61 8.05 9.05 2.74
N ILE A 62 7.04 8.17 2.78
CA ILE A 62 5.97 8.17 1.79
C ILE A 62 4.71 8.94 2.22
N VAL A 63 4.60 9.36 3.49
CA VAL A 63 3.46 10.16 3.99
C VAL A 63 3.09 11.31 3.04
N PRO A 64 4.04 12.11 2.50
CA PRO A 64 3.70 13.25 1.65
C PRO A 64 2.94 12.87 0.36
N ALA A 65 3.11 11.64 -0.14
CA ALA A 65 2.39 11.15 -1.32
C ALA A 65 0.91 10.84 -1.05
N TYR A 66 0.53 10.72 0.22
CA TYR A 66 -0.84 10.47 0.68
C TYR A 66 -1.51 11.73 1.27
N LEU A 67 -0.80 12.86 1.29
CA LEU A 67 -1.38 14.17 1.59
C LEU A 67 -1.93 14.78 0.31
N TRP A 68 -3.06 15.47 0.41
CA TRP A 68 -3.62 16.28 -0.67
C TRP A 68 -4.32 17.51 -0.09
N SER A 69 -4.82 18.43 -0.93
CA SER A 69 -5.49 19.67 -0.50
C SER A 69 -4.66 20.45 0.55
N ALA A 70 -5.31 21.02 1.57
CA ALA A 70 -4.70 21.81 2.63
C ALA A 70 -3.53 21.11 3.33
N ALA A 71 -3.60 19.79 3.55
CA ALA A 71 -2.51 19.03 4.17
C ALA A 71 -1.25 18.98 3.29
N ALA A 72 -1.41 18.81 1.98
CA ALA A 72 -0.29 18.85 1.05
C ALA A 72 0.31 20.27 0.96
N GLU A 73 -0.52 21.31 0.89
CA GLU A 73 -0.07 22.70 0.86
C GLU A 73 0.74 23.07 2.11
N TRP A 74 0.22 22.71 3.28
CA TRP A 74 0.92 22.89 4.55
C TRP A 74 2.27 22.17 4.55
N TYR A 75 2.32 20.90 4.15
CA TYR A 75 3.57 20.13 4.13
C TYR A 75 4.62 20.74 3.18
N GLN A 76 4.20 21.23 2.02
CA GLN A 76 5.12 21.91 1.09
C GLN A 76 5.62 23.25 1.64
N SER A 77 4.82 23.97 2.43
CA SER A 77 5.24 25.23 3.07
C SER A 77 6.36 25.08 4.11
N LEU A 78 6.62 23.85 4.59
CA LEU A 78 7.66 23.53 5.55
C LEU A 78 9.03 23.23 4.91
N LYS A 79 9.10 23.18 3.58
CA LYS A 79 10.34 22.96 2.83
C LYS A 79 11.04 24.27 2.50
#